data_AF-A0A957JYI4-F1
#
_entry.id   AF-A0A957JYI4-F1
#
_cell.length_a   1.000
_cell.length_b   1.000
_cell.length_c   1.000
_cell.angle_alpha   90.00
_cell.angle_beta   90.00
_cell.angle_gamma   90.00
#
_symmetry.space_group_name_H-M   'P 1'
#
loop_
_entity.id
_entity.type
_entity.pdbx_description
1 polymer ?
#
loop_
_entity_poly.entity_id
_entity_poly.type
_entity_poly.pdbx_seq_one_letter_code
_entity_poly.pdbx_strand_id
1 'polypeptide(L)'
;MIVRNRQGAAAAAYGEPYALCPGPDQFGYQCEAAGGISYVDAAQDTGLQADEGDVLVNLPFSFNFYGTDYTQIRIGSNGTLHFDTAFAADFIINCVDEGPIDYLGEMLAPYWDDLDNRTEGAIETAVIGQEPNRVFVIEWDGVMRYFGESGDTVTFEVQLFETTNQVVYLYQDLTTFE
;
A
#
# COMPACT_ATOMS: atom_id res chain seq x y z
N MET A 1 7.59 -0.21 -5.46
CA MET A 1 7.40 -1.56 -6.02
C MET A 1 6.47 -1.45 -7.23
N ILE A 2 6.97 -1.65 -8.46
CA ILE A 2 6.22 -1.54 -9.75
C ILE A 2 6.53 -2.75 -10.62
N VAL A 3 5.67 -3.07 -11.59
CA VAL A 3 5.60 -4.33 -12.32
C VAL A 3 6.11 -4.26 -13.81
N ARG A 4 7.38 -3.92 -14.18
CA ARG A 4 8.10 -4.09 -15.53
C ARG A 4 9.69 -4.04 -15.66
N ASN A 5 10.40 -5.18 -15.62
CA ASN A 5 11.63 -5.67 -16.36
C ASN A 5 13.03 -4.91 -16.45
N ARG A 6 14.05 -5.35 -15.66
CA ARG A 6 15.57 -5.40 -15.87
C ARG A 6 16.41 -4.09 -16.15
N GLN A 7 17.71 -3.90 -15.79
CA GLN A 7 18.86 -4.67 -15.21
C GLN A 7 19.79 -3.76 -14.32
N GLY A 8 20.58 -4.32 -13.37
CA GLY A 8 21.83 -3.71 -12.83
C GLY A 8 21.94 -3.59 -11.29
N ALA A 9 23.13 -3.73 -10.68
CA ALA A 9 23.38 -3.76 -9.21
C ALA A 9 24.84 -3.33 -8.88
N ALA A 10 25.41 -3.26 -7.66
CA ALA A 10 25.05 -3.65 -6.26
C ALA A 10 26.10 -3.00 -5.28
N ALA A 11 26.15 -3.10 -3.94
CA ALA A 11 25.20 -3.36 -2.82
C ALA A 11 26.00 -3.60 -1.50
N ALA A 12 25.64 -3.10 -0.30
CA ALA A 12 26.40 -3.44 0.94
C ALA A 12 25.72 -3.30 2.34
N ALA A 13 26.09 -4.23 3.25
CA ALA A 13 26.03 -4.23 4.73
C ALA A 13 24.66 -4.22 5.44
N TYR A 14 24.18 -5.40 5.86
CA TYR A 14 22.80 -5.87 5.57
C TYR A 14 22.62 -5.93 4.04
N GLY A 15 21.79 -6.83 3.53
CA GLY A 15 21.49 -6.74 2.09
C GLY A 15 20.83 -5.38 1.84
N GLU A 16 21.26 -4.63 0.81
CA GLU A 16 20.42 -3.54 0.25
C GLU A 16 18.99 -4.05 0.24
N PRO A 17 18.00 -3.34 0.84
CA PRO A 17 16.69 -3.89 1.18
C PRO A 17 16.12 -4.64 -0.02
N TYR A 18 16.32 -5.95 0.00
CA TYR A 18 16.12 -6.76 -1.18
C TYR A 18 14.64 -7.09 -1.17
N ALA A 19 13.88 -6.25 -1.87
CA ALA A 19 12.59 -6.64 -2.37
C ALA A 19 12.78 -8.00 -3.06
N LEU A 20 12.41 -9.07 -2.37
CA LEU A 20 12.13 -10.33 -3.02
C LEU A 20 11.06 -9.96 -4.04
N CYS A 21 11.40 -10.15 -5.30
CA CYS A 21 10.51 -9.93 -6.42
C CYS A 21 10.02 -11.29 -6.96
N PRO A 22 9.24 -12.07 -6.18
CA PRO A 22 8.64 -13.28 -6.69
C PRO A 22 7.66 -12.90 -7.80
N GLY A 23 7.75 -13.58 -8.93
CA GLY A 23 6.84 -13.39 -10.03
C GLY A 23 7.47 -13.69 -11.41
N PRO A 24 6.69 -13.53 -12.50
CA PRO A 24 5.27 -13.22 -12.47
C PRO A 24 4.44 -14.31 -11.80
N ASP A 25 3.38 -13.92 -11.10
CA ASP A 25 2.34 -14.84 -10.65
C ASP A 25 1.51 -15.37 -11.84
N GLN A 26 0.50 -16.20 -11.56
CA GLN A 26 -0.34 -16.81 -12.59
C GLN A 26 -1.20 -15.79 -13.39
N PHE A 27 -1.31 -14.54 -12.95
CA PHE A 27 -2.04 -13.46 -13.60
C PHE A 27 -1.12 -12.40 -14.23
N GLY A 28 0.20 -12.49 -14.01
CA GLY A 28 1.21 -11.63 -14.61
C GLY A 28 1.76 -10.53 -13.69
N TYR A 29 1.38 -10.49 -12.41
CA TYR A 29 1.96 -9.54 -11.45
C TYR A 29 3.37 -10.00 -11.05
N GLN A 30 4.34 -9.11 -11.21
CA GLN A 30 5.78 -9.26 -10.93
C GLN A 30 6.29 -7.97 -10.27
N CYS A 31 7.48 -7.95 -9.66
CA CYS A 31 7.92 -6.79 -8.87
C CYS A 31 9.30 -6.27 -9.33
N GLU A 32 9.48 -4.97 -9.47
CA GLU A 32 10.77 -4.27 -9.47
C GLU A 32 10.65 -2.81 -8.94
N ALA A 33 11.67 -1.99 -9.22
CA ALA A 33 11.83 -0.61 -8.77
C ALA A 33 10.82 0.36 -9.39
N ALA A 34 10.57 1.48 -8.71
CA ALA A 34 9.48 2.41 -9.05
C ALA A 34 9.67 3.28 -10.32
N GLY A 35 10.63 2.97 -11.19
CA GLY A 35 10.66 3.49 -12.57
C GLY A 35 10.74 5.02 -12.74
N GLY A 36 11.13 5.78 -11.70
CA GLY A 36 11.12 7.25 -11.71
C GLY A 36 9.76 7.88 -11.39
N ILE A 37 8.77 7.09 -10.95
CA ILE A 37 7.56 7.60 -10.31
C ILE A 37 7.97 8.26 -8.98
N SER A 38 7.41 9.44 -8.73
CA SER A 38 7.73 10.29 -7.59
C SER A 38 6.65 10.17 -6.52
N TYR A 39 7.04 10.45 -5.29
CA TYR A 39 6.12 10.51 -4.16
C TYR A 39 5.06 11.59 -4.36
N VAL A 40 3.83 11.35 -3.87
CA VAL A 40 2.75 12.34 -3.87
C VAL A 40 2.28 12.58 -2.44
N ASP A 41 2.55 13.78 -1.95
CA ASP A 41 1.95 14.39 -0.75
C ASP A 41 0.42 14.50 -0.97
N ALA A 42 -0.34 13.63 -0.31
CA ALA A 42 -1.78 13.65 -0.27
C ALA A 42 -2.29 14.80 0.62
N ALA A 43 -3.61 15.02 0.61
CA ALA A 43 -4.23 16.08 1.41
C ALA A 43 -5.73 15.87 1.69
N GLN A 44 -6.31 14.74 1.24
CA GLN A 44 -7.71 14.42 1.46
C GLN A 44 -7.82 13.30 2.50
N ASP A 45 -7.83 13.72 3.76
CA ASP A 45 -8.12 12.88 4.93
C ASP A 45 -9.33 11.97 4.69
N THR A 46 -9.14 10.69 4.98
CA THR A 46 -10.19 9.66 4.91
C THR A 46 -11.12 9.68 6.13
N GLY A 47 -10.71 10.33 7.22
CA GLY A 47 -11.38 10.35 8.52
C GLY A 47 -11.16 9.08 9.35
N LEU A 48 -10.31 8.15 8.90
CA LEU A 48 -9.92 6.98 9.68
C LEU A 48 -8.90 7.39 10.75
N GLN A 49 -9.26 7.20 12.02
CA GLN A 49 -8.38 7.38 13.18
C GLN A 49 -8.51 6.15 14.07
N ALA A 50 -7.66 5.16 13.84
CA ALA A 50 -7.77 3.81 14.39
C ALA A 50 -6.41 3.11 14.51
N ASP A 51 -6.49 1.90 15.04
CA ASP A 51 -5.43 0.98 15.44
C ASP A 51 -5.80 -0.41 14.89
N GLU A 52 -7.04 -0.82 15.16
CA GLU A 52 -7.74 -1.88 14.42
C GLU A 52 -9.00 -1.28 13.76
N GLY A 53 -8.87 -0.65 12.60
CA GLY A 53 -10.01 -0.02 11.92
C GLY A 53 -9.81 0.23 10.43
N ASP A 54 -10.93 0.41 9.73
CA ASP A 54 -10.95 0.54 8.28
C ASP A 54 -11.98 1.55 7.78
N VAL A 55 -11.80 2.01 6.54
CA VAL A 55 -12.73 2.93 5.86
C VAL A 55 -12.96 2.50 4.40
N LEU A 56 -14.22 2.50 3.97
CA LEU A 56 -14.60 2.20 2.60
C LEU A 56 -14.62 3.49 1.75
N VAL A 57 -13.76 3.54 0.74
CA VAL A 57 -13.59 4.68 -0.17
C VAL A 57 -14.03 4.31 -1.59
N ASN A 58 -14.72 5.22 -2.27
CA ASN A 58 -15.05 5.05 -3.69
C ASN A 58 -13.79 5.33 -4.54
N LEU A 59 -13.47 4.42 -5.46
CA LEU A 59 -12.38 4.65 -6.40
C LEU A 59 -12.80 5.72 -7.42
N PRO A 60 -11.88 6.62 -7.83
CA PRO A 60 -12.17 7.67 -8.83
C PRO A 60 -12.34 7.12 -10.26
N PHE A 61 -12.00 5.86 -10.49
CA PHE A 61 -12.16 5.09 -11.73
C PHE A 61 -12.36 3.61 -11.40
N SER A 62 -12.82 2.81 -12.36
CA SER A 62 -12.83 1.35 -12.23
C SER A 62 -11.40 0.82 -12.25
N PHE A 63 -10.99 0.04 -11.26
CA PHE A 63 -9.67 -0.57 -11.18
C PHE A 63 -9.76 -2.08 -11.33
N ASN A 64 -9.05 -2.66 -12.30
CA ASN A 64 -9.03 -4.10 -12.50
C ASN A 64 -7.93 -4.73 -11.63
N PHE A 65 -8.30 -5.59 -10.69
CA PHE A 65 -7.35 -6.36 -9.88
C PHE A 65 -7.69 -7.85 -9.98
N TYR A 66 -6.68 -8.67 -10.25
CA TYR A 66 -6.84 -10.11 -10.53
C TYR A 66 -7.92 -10.49 -11.59
N GLY A 67 -8.24 -9.58 -12.50
CA GLY A 67 -9.27 -9.79 -13.54
C GLY A 67 -10.67 -9.30 -13.16
N THR A 68 -10.90 -8.88 -11.91
CA THR A 68 -12.15 -8.33 -11.41
C THR A 68 -12.10 -6.80 -11.42
N ASP A 69 -13.18 -6.16 -11.89
CA ASP A 69 -13.31 -4.69 -11.89
C ASP A 69 -13.92 -4.19 -10.57
N TYR A 70 -13.17 -3.37 -9.84
CA TYR A 70 -13.58 -2.76 -8.57
C TYR A 70 -13.86 -1.27 -8.71
N THR A 71 -14.84 -0.79 -7.92
CA THR A 71 -15.26 0.63 -7.88
C THR A 71 -15.16 1.24 -6.48
N GLN A 72 -14.77 0.43 -5.50
CA GLN A 72 -14.52 0.82 -4.11
C GLN A 72 -13.28 0.07 -3.62
N ILE A 73 -12.65 0.61 -2.59
CA ILE A 73 -11.53 -0.02 -1.90
C ILE A 73 -11.68 0.26 -0.41
N ARG A 74 -11.33 -0.71 0.43
CA ARG A 74 -11.30 -0.57 1.88
C ARG A 74 -9.86 -0.33 2.31
N ILE A 75 -9.62 0.74 3.05
CA ILE A 75 -8.29 1.16 3.53
C ILE A 75 -8.22 0.81 5.01
N GLY A 76 -7.19 0.05 5.41
CA GLY A 76 -6.92 -0.31 6.80
C GLY A 76 -5.96 0.67 7.48
N SER A 77 -6.01 0.72 8.81
CA SER A 77 -5.05 1.46 9.65
C SER A 77 -3.66 0.87 9.52
N ASN A 78 -3.57 -0.46 9.47
CA ASN A 78 -2.32 -1.22 9.47
C ASN A 78 -1.58 -1.26 8.12
N GLY A 79 -1.80 -0.28 7.23
CA GLY A 79 -1.11 -0.24 5.94
C GLY A 79 -1.58 -1.34 4.98
N THR A 80 -2.91 -1.54 4.89
CA THR A 80 -3.55 -2.55 4.04
C THR A 80 -4.63 -1.94 3.15
N LEU A 81 -4.93 -2.61 2.03
CA LEU A 81 -6.05 -2.28 1.15
C LEU A 81 -6.78 -3.57 0.76
N HIS A 82 -8.12 -3.58 0.77
CA HIS A 82 -8.94 -4.72 0.35
C HIS A 82 -9.99 -4.32 -0.69
N PHE A 83 -10.23 -5.17 -1.69
CA PHE A 83 -11.14 -4.89 -2.80
C PHE A 83 -12.52 -5.60 -2.71
N ASP A 84 -12.63 -6.79 -2.10
CA ASP A 84 -13.89 -7.55 -1.99
C ASP A 84 -14.21 -8.06 -0.56
N THR A 85 -13.97 -7.24 0.47
CA THR A 85 -14.20 -7.65 1.87
C THR A 85 -15.17 -6.75 2.63
N ALA A 86 -15.91 -7.35 3.57
CA ALA A 86 -16.82 -6.65 4.46
C ALA A 86 -16.09 -5.87 5.58
N PHE A 87 -14.84 -6.22 5.88
CA PHE A 87 -13.95 -5.63 6.87
C PHE A 87 -12.49 -5.82 6.43
N ALA A 88 -11.57 -4.96 6.87
CA ALA A 88 -10.13 -5.23 6.71
C ALA A 88 -9.71 -6.23 7.80
N ALA A 89 -8.87 -7.20 7.47
CA ALA A 89 -8.40 -8.20 8.45
C ALA A 89 -7.14 -7.71 9.19
N ASP A 90 -7.13 -6.41 9.54
CA ASP A 90 -5.93 -5.64 9.92
C ASP A 90 -5.18 -6.18 11.13
N PHE A 91 -5.89 -6.79 12.08
CA PHE A 91 -5.34 -7.33 13.32
C PHE A 91 -4.59 -8.68 13.16
N ILE A 92 -4.57 -9.25 11.94
CA ILE A 92 -3.98 -10.57 11.67
C ILE A 92 -2.66 -10.41 10.90
N ILE A 93 -1.56 -10.11 11.60
CA ILE A 93 -0.23 -10.11 10.98
C ILE A 93 0.30 -11.55 10.97
N ASN A 94 0.24 -12.19 9.80
CA ASN A 94 0.79 -13.54 9.56
C ASN A 94 1.75 -13.52 8.37
N CYS A 95 2.81 -14.34 8.43
CA CYS A 95 3.61 -14.64 7.23
C CYS A 95 2.73 -15.29 6.15
N VAL A 96 2.84 -14.79 4.91
CA VAL A 96 2.15 -15.34 3.73
C VAL A 96 3.05 -16.31 2.96
N ASP A 97 3.99 -16.96 3.65
CA ASP A 97 5.01 -17.83 3.06
C ASP A 97 4.44 -19.17 2.58
N GLU A 98 3.28 -19.61 3.08
CA GLU A 98 2.55 -20.77 2.58
C GLU A 98 1.58 -20.46 1.41
N GLY A 99 1.45 -19.20 0.99
CA GLY A 99 0.61 -18.77 -0.14
C GLY A 99 -0.66 -18.00 0.26
N PRO A 100 -1.61 -17.78 -0.68
CA PRO A 100 -2.80 -16.97 -0.44
C PRO A 100 -3.63 -17.47 0.74
N ILE A 101 -4.14 -16.52 1.54
CA ILE A 101 -4.94 -16.79 2.72
C ILE A 101 -6.40 -16.43 2.41
N ASP A 102 -7.26 -17.44 2.24
CA ASP A 102 -8.64 -17.31 1.71
C ASP A 102 -9.49 -16.20 2.37
N TYR A 103 -9.30 -15.92 3.67
CA TYR A 103 -10.10 -14.92 4.41
C TYR A 103 -9.61 -13.48 4.28
N LEU A 104 -8.44 -13.23 3.67
CA LEU A 104 -7.94 -11.87 3.40
C LEU A 104 -8.54 -11.28 2.11
N GLY A 105 -8.99 -12.15 1.20
CA GLY A 105 -9.50 -11.78 -0.11
C GLY A 105 -8.46 -11.10 -0.99
N GLU A 106 -8.93 -10.34 -1.97
CA GLU A 106 -8.09 -9.54 -2.87
C GLU A 106 -7.55 -8.31 -2.12
N MET A 107 -6.29 -8.40 -1.70
CA MET A 107 -5.63 -7.47 -0.80
C MET A 107 -4.31 -6.92 -1.38
N LEU A 108 -3.97 -5.68 -1.03
CA LEU A 108 -2.63 -5.10 -1.15
C LEU A 108 -2.09 -4.83 0.26
N ALA A 109 -0.85 -5.23 0.50
CA ALA A 109 -0.16 -5.09 1.79
C ALA A 109 1.16 -4.31 1.58
N PRO A 110 1.11 -2.98 1.41
CA PRO A 110 2.32 -2.17 1.26
C PRO A 110 3.23 -2.19 2.50
N TYR A 111 2.68 -2.21 3.71
CA TYR A 111 3.47 -2.27 4.96
C TYR A 111 3.01 -3.41 5.87
N TRP A 112 1.70 -3.47 6.19
CA TRP A 112 1.05 -4.52 6.99
C TRP A 112 1.77 -4.85 8.32
N ASP A 113 1.72 -3.87 9.22
CA ASP A 113 2.29 -3.90 10.57
C ASP A 113 1.31 -3.23 11.55
N ASP A 114 1.60 -3.31 12.84
CA ASP A 114 0.75 -2.82 13.93
C ASP A 114 0.86 -1.28 14.04
N LEU A 115 -0.08 -0.53 13.42
CA LEU A 115 -0.06 0.92 13.27
C LEU A 115 -1.26 1.59 13.97
N ASP A 116 -1.03 2.72 14.63
CA ASP A 116 -2.06 3.45 15.38
C ASP A 116 -2.07 4.95 15.03
N ASN A 117 -3.01 5.39 14.21
CA ASN A 117 -3.14 6.81 13.86
C ASN A 117 -4.15 7.57 14.75
N ARG A 118 -4.50 7.05 15.94
CA ARG A 118 -5.38 7.74 16.91
C ARG A 118 -4.72 8.95 17.58
N THR A 119 -3.39 9.06 17.56
CA THR A 119 -2.65 10.14 18.23
C THR A 119 -1.62 10.87 17.37
N GLU A 120 -1.06 10.23 16.35
CA GLU A 120 -0.07 10.82 15.45
C GLU A 120 -0.29 10.28 14.01
N GLY A 121 -0.11 11.14 13.00
CA GLY A 121 -0.30 10.80 11.59
C GLY A 121 -1.74 10.86 11.07
N ALA A 122 -1.89 10.62 9.76
CA ALA A 122 -3.15 10.63 9.03
C ALA A 122 -3.15 9.56 7.92
N ILE A 123 -4.36 9.16 7.49
CA ILE A 123 -4.54 8.28 6.34
C ILE A 123 -5.32 9.06 5.30
N GLU A 124 -4.64 9.39 4.22
CA GLU A 124 -5.07 10.42 3.26
C GLU A 124 -5.10 9.88 1.83
N THR A 125 -5.74 10.65 0.94
CA THR A 125 -5.88 10.29 -0.46
C THR A 125 -5.64 11.48 -1.39
N ALA A 126 -5.31 11.19 -2.64
CA ALA A 126 -5.28 12.19 -3.71
C ALA A 126 -5.65 11.58 -5.08
N VAL A 127 -6.08 12.45 -6.01
CA VAL A 127 -6.24 12.08 -7.42
C VAL A 127 -5.41 13.03 -8.26
N ILE A 128 -4.37 12.50 -8.92
CA ILE A 128 -3.53 13.27 -9.84
C ILE A 128 -3.75 12.84 -11.29
N GLY A 129 -3.27 13.63 -12.24
CA GLY A 129 -3.50 13.40 -13.67
C GLY A 129 -4.90 13.83 -14.13
N GLN A 130 -5.35 13.29 -15.27
CA GLN A 130 -6.64 13.56 -15.91
C GLN A 130 -7.06 12.31 -16.70
N GLU A 131 -8.38 12.13 -16.92
CA GLU A 131 -8.89 10.97 -17.69
C GLU A 131 -8.23 10.82 -19.07
N PRO A 132 -7.90 9.59 -19.53
CA PRO A 132 -8.02 8.30 -18.84
C PRO A 132 -6.73 7.89 -18.08
N ASN A 133 -5.87 8.85 -17.74
CA ASN A 133 -4.56 8.62 -17.12
C ASN A 133 -4.50 9.24 -15.72
N ARG A 134 -5.55 9.05 -14.91
CA ARG A 134 -5.52 9.39 -13.49
C ARG A 134 -4.65 8.40 -12.72
N VAL A 135 -4.16 8.87 -11.58
CA VAL A 135 -3.56 8.05 -10.53
C VAL A 135 -4.32 8.34 -9.25
N PHE A 136 -4.78 7.28 -8.57
CA PHE A 136 -5.36 7.38 -7.24
C PHE A 136 -4.28 7.04 -6.22
N VAL A 137 -4.05 7.95 -5.28
CA VAL A 137 -3.06 7.84 -4.22
C VAL A 137 -3.79 7.53 -2.92
N ILE A 138 -3.25 6.58 -2.15
CA ILE A 138 -3.59 6.34 -0.75
C ILE A 138 -2.28 6.43 0.05
N GLU A 139 -2.22 7.31 1.03
CA GLU A 139 -1.04 7.59 1.84
C GLU A 139 -1.33 7.35 3.33
N TRP A 140 -0.34 6.80 4.03
CA TRP A 140 -0.24 6.83 5.49
C TRP A 140 0.89 7.83 5.78
N ASP A 141 0.54 9.05 6.18
CA ASP A 141 1.50 10.12 6.52
C ASP A 141 1.73 10.17 8.03
N GLY A 142 2.99 10.18 8.45
CA GLY A 142 3.40 10.27 9.85
C GLY A 142 2.72 9.30 10.82
N VAL A 143 2.26 8.13 10.37
CA VAL A 143 1.50 7.19 11.22
C VAL A 143 2.45 6.44 12.17
N MET A 144 2.17 6.48 13.48
CA MET A 144 2.99 5.77 14.47
C MET A 144 2.69 4.26 14.51
N ARG A 145 3.66 3.47 14.96
CA ARG A 145 3.43 2.07 15.36
C ARG A 145 2.68 2.02 16.69
N TYR A 146 1.80 1.03 16.90
CA TYR A 146 0.95 0.96 18.10
C TYR A 146 1.73 0.97 19.44
N PHE A 147 2.91 0.33 19.47
CA PHE A 147 3.84 0.35 20.61
C PHE A 147 5.06 1.28 20.44
N GLY A 148 5.04 2.18 19.45
CA GLY A 148 6.10 3.15 19.20
C GLY A 148 6.14 4.30 20.22
N GLU A 149 7.27 5.02 20.29
CA GLU A 149 7.32 6.33 20.95
C GLU A 149 6.79 7.42 20.01
N SER A 150 6.37 8.60 20.53
CA SER A 150 5.92 9.69 19.63
C SER A 150 7.08 10.17 18.75
N GLY A 151 6.81 10.31 17.45
CA GLY A 151 7.80 10.46 16.39
C GLY A 151 8.38 9.14 15.83
N ASP A 152 8.02 7.97 16.36
CA ASP A 152 8.29 6.65 15.76
C ASP A 152 7.26 6.36 14.64
N THR A 153 7.38 7.11 13.55
CA THR A 153 6.36 7.20 12.50
C THR A 153 6.83 6.65 11.16
N VAL A 154 5.91 6.04 10.41
CA VAL A 154 6.13 5.59 9.03
C VAL A 154 5.39 6.48 8.04
N THR A 155 5.92 6.61 6.83
CA THR A 155 5.34 7.43 5.75
C THR A 155 5.48 6.73 4.41
N PHE A 156 4.35 6.25 3.87
CA PHE A 156 4.31 5.44 2.65
C PHE A 156 2.98 5.57 1.91
N GLU A 157 2.99 5.35 0.60
CA GLU A 157 1.81 5.45 -0.26
C GLU A 157 1.66 4.26 -1.21
N VAL A 158 0.42 4.06 -1.66
CA VAL A 158 0.03 3.20 -2.78
C VAL A 158 -0.57 4.07 -3.88
N GLN A 159 -0.03 3.97 -5.09
CA GLN A 159 -0.59 4.60 -6.27
C GLN A 159 -1.20 3.55 -7.22
N LEU A 160 -2.49 3.74 -7.56
CA LEU A 160 -3.24 2.93 -8.52
C LEU A 160 -3.40 3.69 -9.84
N PHE A 161 -3.06 3.08 -10.98
CA PHE A 161 -3.05 3.73 -12.29
C PHE A 161 -4.24 3.34 -13.17
N GLU A 162 -5.06 4.32 -13.58
CA GLU A 162 -6.35 4.14 -14.27
C GLU A 162 -6.29 3.26 -15.53
N THR A 163 -5.47 3.62 -16.53
CA THR A 163 -5.43 2.90 -17.81
C THR A 163 -4.66 1.58 -17.72
N THR A 164 -3.66 1.48 -16.83
CA THR A 164 -2.70 0.37 -16.83
C THR A 164 -2.97 -0.68 -15.77
N ASN A 165 -3.87 -0.39 -14.82
CA ASN A 165 -4.10 -1.18 -13.60
C ASN A 165 -2.82 -1.52 -12.82
N GLN A 166 -1.81 -0.66 -12.94
CA GLN A 166 -0.56 -0.83 -12.19
C GLN A 166 -0.77 -0.36 -10.75
N VAL A 167 -0.25 -1.16 -9.83
CA VAL A 167 -0.07 -0.82 -8.42
C VAL A 167 1.38 -0.41 -8.21
N VAL A 168 1.59 0.63 -7.39
CA VAL A 168 2.90 1.18 -7.08
C VAL A 168 3.00 1.45 -5.58
N TYR A 169 3.95 0.83 -4.90
CA TYR A 169 4.28 1.20 -3.51
C TYR A 169 5.48 2.13 -3.47
N LEU A 170 5.39 3.21 -2.70
CA LEU A 170 6.47 4.17 -2.47
C LEU A 170 6.60 4.41 -0.96
N TYR A 171 7.84 4.40 -0.46
CA TYR A 171 8.14 4.54 0.96
C TYR A 171 9.06 5.75 1.11
N GLN A 172 8.60 6.76 1.85
CA GLN A 172 9.35 7.99 2.10
C GLN A 172 10.12 7.90 3.41
N ASP A 173 9.47 7.42 4.47
CA ASP A 173 10.10 7.11 5.74
C ASP A 173 9.63 5.74 6.26
N LEU A 174 10.59 4.92 6.69
CA LEU A 174 10.40 3.66 7.40
C LEU A 174 11.39 3.53 8.56
N THR A 175 12.02 4.64 8.96
CA THR A 175 12.99 4.65 10.05
C THR A 175 12.26 4.65 11.37
N THR A 176 12.18 3.48 11.97
CA THR A 176 11.58 3.27 13.29
C THR A 176 12.66 3.21 14.37
N PHE A 177 12.32 3.64 15.57
CA PHE A 177 13.22 3.66 16.73
C PHE A 177 13.19 2.28 17.45
N GLU A 178 14.13 1.40 17.12
CA GLU A 178 14.37 0.12 17.84
C GLU A 178 14.94 0.28 19.26
#